data_AF-A0A0H5QP27-F1
#
_entry.id   AF-A0A0H5QP27-F1
#
_cell.length_a   1.000
_cell.length_b   1.000
_cell.length_c   1.000
_cell.angle_alpha   90.00
_cell.angle_beta   90.00
_cell.angle_gamma   90.00
#
_symmetry.space_group_name_H-M   'P 1'
#
loop_
_entity.id
_entity.type
_entity.pdbx_description
1 polymer ?
#
loop_
_entity_poly.entity_id
_entity_poly.type
_entity_poly.pdbx_seq_one_letter_code
_entity_poly.pdbx_strand_id
1 'polypeptide(L)'
;MSLKKTSEIVAIGFDLTESAANTFTQSQVSLQLSPLDNEVFVCVAVDLDPSPPDNVTGTNTAVEMSLSSTSLSDVGNLNRSQVIANTKIQIESEAGALPGVGIGFTRTSLDTPQGDLGYVAIIATNDFFVQLKGRNNGAAKAGFGRLWGYRARASADTFSALVQGEVLSS
;
A
#
# COMPACT_ATOMS: atom_id res chain seq x y z
N MET A 1 18.74 14.44 8.82
CA MET A 1 17.80 13.99 9.88
C MET A 1 18.50 12.92 10.70
N SER A 2 18.65 13.08 12.02
CA SER A 2 19.18 12.01 12.86
C SER A 2 18.03 11.15 13.37
N LEU A 3 17.81 9.99 12.75
CA LEU A 3 16.91 8.96 13.26
C LEU A 3 17.76 7.97 14.06
N LYS A 4 17.41 7.76 15.33
CA LYS A 4 18.08 6.74 16.16
C LYS A 4 17.26 5.45 16.12
N LYS A 5 17.78 4.41 15.48
CA LYS A 5 17.18 3.07 15.45
C LYS A 5 16.96 2.58 16.89
N THR A 6 15.73 2.22 17.24
CA THR A 6 15.34 1.71 18.56
C THR A 6 14.98 0.23 18.54
N SER A 7 14.71 -0.35 17.35
CA SER A 7 14.41 -1.77 17.18
C SER A 7 15.19 -2.39 16.03
N GLU A 8 15.26 -3.72 16.00
CA GLU A 8 15.61 -4.44 14.77
C GLU A 8 14.50 -4.33 13.70
N ILE A 9 14.83 -4.75 12.48
CA ILE A 9 13.85 -4.81 11.38
C ILE A 9 12.80 -5.85 11.74
N VAL A 10 11.55 -5.41 11.79
CA VAL A 10 10.37 -6.25 11.99
C VAL A 10 9.59 -6.39 10.69
N ALA A 11 8.94 -7.53 10.52
CA ALA A 11 8.04 -7.80 9.41
C ALA A 11 6.59 -7.79 9.92
N ILE A 12 5.75 -6.94 9.35
CA ILE A 12 4.33 -6.81 9.68
C ILE A 12 3.54 -7.36 8.50
N GLY A 13 2.91 -8.51 8.72
CA GLY A 13 2.00 -9.11 7.74
C GLY A 13 0.59 -8.52 7.89
N PHE A 14 -0.10 -8.38 6.76
CA PHE A 14 -1.50 -7.97 6.73
C PHE A 14 -2.24 -8.68 5.59
N ASP A 15 -3.55 -8.80 5.77
CA ASP A 15 -4.48 -9.31 4.77
C ASP A 15 -5.70 -8.40 4.70
N LEU A 16 -6.32 -8.39 3.53
CA LEU A 16 -7.53 -7.63 3.27
C LEU A 16 -8.38 -8.35 2.24
N THR A 17 -9.67 -8.52 2.53
CA THR A 17 -10.66 -9.06 1.58
C THR A 17 -11.72 -8.00 1.35
N GLU A 18 -12.13 -7.83 0.09
CA GLU A 18 -13.23 -6.92 -0.23
C GLU A 18 -14.52 -7.34 0.50
N SER A 19 -15.25 -6.37 1.05
CA SER A 19 -16.55 -6.59 1.72
C SER A 19 -17.64 -7.10 0.76
N ALA A 20 -17.52 -6.76 -0.52
CA ALA A 20 -18.28 -7.33 -1.63
C ALA A 20 -17.48 -7.14 -2.94
N ALA A 21 -17.84 -7.85 -4.02
CA ALA A 21 -17.15 -7.73 -5.29
C ALA A 21 -17.03 -6.27 -5.75
N ASN A 22 -15.82 -5.84 -6.10
CA ASN A 22 -15.53 -4.49 -6.60
C ASN A 22 -15.83 -3.36 -5.60
N THR A 23 -15.89 -3.69 -4.31
CA THR A 23 -16.19 -2.74 -3.24
C THR A 23 -14.90 -2.34 -2.55
N PHE A 24 -14.62 -1.03 -2.59
CA PHE A 24 -13.50 -0.46 -1.85
C PHE A 24 -13.55 -0.89 -0.40
N THR A 25 -12.47 -1.54 0.04
CA THR A 25 -12.32 -1.96 1.42
C THR A 25 -10.95 -1.49 1.90
N GLN A 26 -10.89 -1.06 3.16
CA GLN A 26 -9.67 -0.59 3.80
C GLN A 26 -9.52 -1.26 5.16
N SER A 27 -8.28 -1.61 5.50
CA SER A 27 -7.89 -2.07 6.83
C SER A 27 -6.87 -1.11 7.42
N GLN A 28 -7.04 -0.81 8.71
CA GLN A 28 -6.10 -0.04 9.51
C GLN A 28 -5.25 -1.01 10.32
N VAL A 29 -3.93 -0.87 10.21
CA VAL A 29 -2.97 -1.69 10.95
C VAL A 29 -2.19 -0.79 11.91
N SER A 30 -2.24 -1.13 13.20
CA SER A 30 -1.58 -0.32 14.23
C SER A 30 -0.12 -0.70 14.40
N LEU A 31 0.74 0.32 14.38
CA LEU A 31 2.19 0.21 14.60
C LEU A 31 2.57 0.34 16.08
N GLN A 32 1.62 0.71 16.95
CA GLN A 32 1.82 0.91 18.40
C GLN A 32 3.06 1.78 18.69
N LEU A 33 3.10 2.96 18.07
CA LEU A 33 4.16 3.94 18.22
C LEU A 33 3.84 4.89 19.39
N SER A 34 4.87 5.29 20.14
CA SER A 34 4.75 6.29 21.22
C SER A 34 4.94 7.71 20.68
N PRO A 35 3.87 8.52 20.51
CA PRO A 35 4.03 9.93 20.11
C PRO A 35 4.69 10.77 21.19
N LEU A 36 4.58 10.38 22.47
CA LEU A 36 5.25 11.06 23.59
C LEU A 36 6.77 10.94 23.49
N ASP A 37 7.26 9.85 22.92
CA ASP A 37 8.69 9.61 22.74
C ASP A 37 9.22 10.02 21.36
N ASN A 38 8.40 10.64 20.51
CA ASN A 38 8.73 10.98 19.11
C ASN A 38 9.15 9.73 18.30
N GLU A 39 8.43 8.63 18.48
CA GLU A 39 8.68 7.38 17.79
C GLU A 39 8.10 7.42 16.36
N VAL A 40 8.91 7.00 15.40
CA VAL A 40 8.53 6.88 13.99
C VAL A 40 8.86 5.47 13.49
N PHE A 41 8.10 5.00 12.51
CA PHE A 41 8.38 3.74 11.84
C PHE A 41 9.03 4.02 10.48
N VAL A 42 10.24 3.50 10.30
CA VAL A 42 11.00 3.63 9.05
C VAL A 42 10.76 2.38 8.22
N CYS A 43 10.04 2.54 7.11
CA CYS A 43 9.71 1.46 6.18
C CYS A 43 10.88 1.25 5.23
N VAL A 44 11.39 0.02 5.14
CA VAL A 44 12.52 -0.33 4.27
C VAL A 44 12.12 -1.12 3.04
N ALA A 45 11.02 -1.86 3.12
CA ALA A 45 10.46 -2.58 1.99
C ALA A 45 8.96 -2.80 2.19
N VAL A 46 8.22 -2.88 1.09
CA VAL A 46 6.81 -3.26 1.06
C VAL A 46 6.61 -4.25 -0.06
N ASP A 47 5.84 -5.29 0.21
CA ASP A 47 5.39 -6.24 -0.80
C ASP A 47 3.87 -6.38 -0.72
N LEU A 48 3.22 -6.35 -1.88
CA LEU A 48 1.77 -6.37 -2.06
C LEU A 48 1.41 -7.42 -3.10
N ASP A 49 0.62 -8.40 -2.67
CA ASP A 49 0.19 -9.57 -3.45
C ASP A 49 -1.34 -9.64 -3.51
N PRO A 50 -1.98 -8.86 -4.40
CA PRO A 50 -3.41 -8.97 -4.65
C PRO A 50 -3.74 -10.24 -5.45
N SER A 51 -4.88 -10.86 -5.11
CA SER A 51 -5.41 -11.98 -5.88
C SER A 51 -5.66 -11.61 -7.35
N PRO A 52 -5.53 -12.58 -8.28
CA PRO A 52 -5.70 -12.30 -9.70
C PRO A 52 -7.15 -11.89 -10.04
N PRO A 53 -7.34 -10.98 -11.01
CA PRO A 53 -8.66 -10.61 -11.52
C PRO A 53 -9.36 -11.78 -12.24
N ASP A 54 -10.69 -11.72 -12.33
CA ASP A 54 -11.49 -12.72 -13.06
C ASP A 54 -11.38 -12.50 -14.57
N ASN A 55 -11.17 -13.56 -15.35
CA ASN A 55 -11.24 -13.44 -16.81
C ASN A 55 -12.71 -13.45 -17.27
N VAL A 56 -13.31 -12.27 -17.40
CA VAL A 56 -14.69 -12.08 -17.86
C VAL A 56 -14.68 -11.66 -19.33
N THR A 57 -15.40 -12.40 -20.17
CA THR A 57 -15.43 -12.17 -21.62
C THR A 57 -15.99 -10.79 -21.95
N GLY A 58 -15.30 -10.05 -22.81
CA GLY A 58 -15.72 -8.72 -23.26
C GLY A 58 -15.69 -7.64 -22.18
N THR A 59 -15.06 -7.92 -21.03
CA THR A 59 -15.04 -7.02 -19.87
C THR A 59 -13.61 -6.86 -19.36
N ASN A 60 -13.21 -5.61 -19.13
CA ASN A 60 -11.91 -5.35 -18.51
C ASN A 60 -12.05 -5.46 -16.99
N THR A 61 -11.24 -6.34 -16.41
CA THR A 61 -11.24 -6.64 -14.99
C THR A 61 -9.92 -6.23 -14.36
N ALA A 62 -9.94 -5.75 -13.12
CA ALA A 62 -8.71 -5.40 -12.41
C ALA A 62 -8.81 -5.69 -10.92
N VAL A 63 -7.66 -5.81 -10.27
CA VAL A 63 -7.50 -5.78 -8.82
C VAL A 63 -6.39 -4.81 -8.49
N GLU A 64 -6.70 -3.85 -7.63
CA GLU A 64 -5.79 -2.80 -7.22
C GLU A 64 -5.64 -2.82 -5.71
N MET A 65 -4.40 -2.80 -5.24
CA MET A 65 -4.05 -2.73 -3.83
C MET A 65 -3.06 -1.61 -3.59
N SER A 66 -3.23 -0.87 -2.50
CA SER A 66 -2.28 0.15 -2.08
C SER A 66 -2.05 0.15 -0.56
N LEU A 67 -0.90 0.68 -0.16
CA LEU A 67 -0.55 0.94 1.23
C LEU A 67 -0.24 2.43 1.39
N SER A 68 -0.81 3.06 2.41
CA SER A 68 -0.66 4.49 2.68
C SER A 68 -0.49 4.79 4.17
N SER A 69 0.13 5.94 4.49
CA SER A 69 0.27 6.43 5.87
C SER A 69 -1.02 7.01 6.43
N THR A 70 -1.92 7.51 5.57
CA THR A 70 -3.23 8.07 5.93
C THR A 70 -4.40 7.32 5.29
N SER A 71 -5.60 7.46 5.87
CA SER A 71 -6.81 6.85 5.33
C SER A 71 -7.16 7.44 3.97
N LEU A 72 -7.76 6.62 3.11
CA LEU A 72 -8.09 6.96 1.72
C LEU A 72 -9.54 6.58 1.45
N SER A 73 -10.19 7.27 0.51
CA SER A 73 -11.55 6.97 0.04
C SER A 73 -11.61 6.08 -1.20
N ASP A 74 -10.46 5.84 -1.83
CA ASP A 74 -10.27 4.91 -2.94
C ASP A 74 -8.82 4.40 -2.93
N VAL A 75 -8.51 3.39 -3.75
CA VAL A 75 -7.13 2.89 -3.91
C VAL A 75 -6.21 4.02 -4.40
N GLY A 76 -5.06 4.15 -3.75
CA GLY A 76 -4.09 5.21 -4.00
C GLY A 76 -3.07 4.86 -5.10
N ASN A 77 -2.51 5.90 -5.72
CA ASN A 77 -1.39 5.77 -6.65
C ASN A 77 -0.20 6.63 -6.18
N LEU A 78 1.00 6.31 -6.66
CA LEU A 78 2.28 6.91 -6.21
C LEU A 78 2.41 8.41 -6.50
N ASN A 79 1.47 9.00 -7.25
CA ASN A 79 1.39 10.45 -7.42
C ASN A 79 0.93 11.17 -6.13
N ARG A 80 0.38 10.43 -5.16
CA ARG A 80 -0.05 10.94 -3.86
C ARG A 80 1.05 10.68 -2.84
N SER A 81 1.51 11.72 -2.14
CA SER A 81 2.62 11.63 -1.19
C SER A 81 2.38 10.66 -0.03
N GLN A 82 1.11 10.43 0.35
CA GLN A 82 0.76 9.48 1.41
C GLN A 82 0.81 8.00 0.97
N VAL A 83 0.91 7.69 -0.33
CA VAL A 83 0.92 6.32 -0.84
C VAL A 83 2.36 5.80 -0.88
N ILE A 84 2.61 4.74 -0.11
CA ILE A 84 3.93 4.13 0.07
C ILE A 84 4.18 3.07 -1.00
N ALA A 85 3.17 2.27 -1.32
CA ALA A 85 3.26 1.24 -2.36
C ALA A 85 1.90 1.04 -3.02
N ASN A 86 1.91 0.64 -4.29
CA ASN A 86 0.72 0.18 -4.98
C ASN A 86 1.04 -0.96 -5.97
N THR A 87 0.08 -1.88 -6.11
CA THR A 87 0.11 -2.95 -7.09
C THR A 87 -1.22 -2.97 -7.84
N LYS A 88 -1.13 -3.15 -9.16
CA LYS A 88 -2.30 -3.27 -10.03
C LYS A 88 -2.10 -4.45 -10.98
N ILE A 89 -3.08 -5.35 -10.99
CA ILE A 89 -3.17 -6.47 -11.92
C ILE A 89 -4.48 -6.31 -12.68
N GLN A 90 -4.44 -6.34 -14.00
CA GLN A 90 -5.62 -6.18 -14.84
C GLN A 90 -5.61 -7.17 -16.01
N ILE A 91 -6.79 -7.52 -16.47
CA ILE A 91 -7.02 -8.26 -17.71
C ILE A 91 -7.83 -7.32 -18.60
N GLU A 92 -7.31 -7.09 -19.80
CA GLU A 92 -7.99 -6.30 -20.82
C GLU A 92 -8.50 -7.27 -21.91
N SER A 93 -9.80 -7.15 -22.22
CA SER A 93 -10.51 -7.97 -23.20
C SER A 93 -11.22 -7.05 -24.18
N GLU A 94 -11.10 -7.34 -25.47
CA GLU A 94 -11.86 -6.63 -26.50
C GLU A 94 -13.35 -7.00 -26.39
N ALA A 95 -14.24 -6.06 -26.76
CA ALA A 95 -15.69 -6.23 -26.67
C ALA A 95 -16.25 -7.40 -27.52
N GLY A 96 -15.49 -7.87 -28.53
CA GLY A 96 -15.83 -9.02 -29.39
C GLY A 96 -14.98 -10.27 -29.14
N ALA A 97 -14.23 -10.31 -28.04
CA ALA A 97 -13.34 -11.42 -27.73
C ALA A 97 -14.12 -12.74 -27.52
N LEU A 98 -13.56 -13.86 -27.99
CA LEU A 98 -14.08 -15.18 -27.67
C LEU A 98 -13.90 -15.48 -26.17
N PRO A 99 -14.70 -16.38 -25.57
CA PRO A 99 -14.53 -16.77 -24.19
C PRO A 99 -13.10 -17.24 -23.88
N GLY A 100 -12.49 -16.66 -22.85
CA GLY A 100 -11.13 -16.97 -22.42
C GLY A 100 -10.03 -16.17 -23.12
N VAL A 101 -10.35 -15.28 -24.06
CA VAL A 101 -9.38 -14.39 -24.72
C VAL A 101 -9.26 -13.08 -23.94
N GLY A 102 -8.13 -12.90 -23.25
CA GLY A 102 -7.79 -11.67 -22.53
C GLY A 102 -6.28 -11.53 -22.35
N ILE A 103 -5.78 -10.30 -22.30
CA ILE A 103 -4.36 -10.01 -22.08
C ILE A 103 -4.17 -9.53 -20.65
N GLY A 104 -3.34 -10.24 -19.90
CA GLY A 104 -2.96 -9.86 -18.53
C GLY A 104 -1.88 -8.79 -18.53
N PHE A 105 -2.11 -7.71 -17.80
CA PHE A 105 -1.13 -6.69 -17.48
C PHE A 105 -0.93 -6.65 -15.96
N THR A 106 0.33 -6.79 -15.54
CA THR A 106 0.72 -6.65 -14.14
C THR A 106 1.70 -5.50 -14.02
N ARG A 107 1.41 -4.55 -13.14
CA ARG A 107 2.38 -3.55 -12.72
C ARG A 107 3.05 -4.04 -11.45
N THR A 108 4.29 -4.50 -11.59
CA THR A 108 5.22 -4.66 -10.47
C THR A 108 6.31 -3.60 -10.62
N SER A 109 6.48 -2.74 -9.63
CA SER A 109 7.47 -1.68 -9.67
C SER A 109 8.78 -2.20 -9.06
N LEU A 110 9.71 -2.65 -9.91
CA LEU A 110 11.13 -2.74 -9.57
C LEU A 110 11.90 -1.44 -9.94
N ASP A 111 11.19 -0.38 -10.34
CA ASP A 111 11.74 0.94 -10.67
C ASP A 111 12.12 1.72 -9.40
N THR A 112 12.93 1.12 -8.53
CA THR A 112 13.72 1.89 -7.57
C THR A 112 14.82 2.61 -8.36
N PRO A 113 15.02 3.93 -8.23
CA PRO A 113 16.27 4.53 -8.69
C PRO A 113 17.43 3.72 -8.09
N GLN A 114 18.51 3.52 -8.86
CA GLN A 114 19.79 2.95 -8.38
C GLN A 114 20.45 3.89 -7.34
N GLY A 115 19.75 4.16 -6.25
CA GLY A 115 20.23 4.82 -5.06
C GLY A 115 19.88 3.89 -3.92
N ASP A 116 20.88 3.54 -3.13
CA ASP A 116 20.75 2.86 -1.85
C ASP A 116 19.96 3.76 -0.86
N LEU A 117 18.68 3.98 -1.15
CA LEU A 117 17.75 4.67 -0.27
C LEU A 117 17.54 3.72 0.90
N GLY A 118 18.11 4.05 2.06
CA GLY A 118 17.99 3.24 3.27
C GLY A 118 16.56 3.10 3.82
N TYR A 119 15.57 3.74 3.18
CA TYR A 119 14.15 3.63 3.49
C TYR A 119 13.25 4.01 2.29
N VAL A 120 12.06 3.42 2.23
CA VAL A 120 10.98 3.70 1.27
C VAL A 120 10.10 4.86 1.76
N ALA A 121 9.72 4.83 3.04
CA ALA A 121 8.87 5.84 3.66
C ALA A 121 9.13 5.92 5.17
N ILE A 122 8.74 7.03 5.79
CA ILE A 122 8.75 7.20 7.24
C ILE A 122 7.32 7.50 7.66
N ILE A 123 6.78 6.70 8.57
CA ILE A 123 5.44 6.86 9.13
C ILE A 123 5.60 7.45 10.53
N ALA A 124 5.06 8.64 10.74
CA ALA A 124 5.05 9.31 12.04
C ALA A 124 3.69 9.20 12.76
N THR A 125 2.70 8.58 12.12
CA THR A 125 1.38 8.27 12.67
C THR A 125 1.38 6.90 13.34
N ASN A 126 0.43 6.65 14.25
CA ASN A 126 0.36 5.39 14.98
C ASN A 126 -0.06 4.19 14.10
N ASP A 127 -0.59 4.44 12.90
CA ASP A 127 -1.21 3.41 12.06
C ASP A 127 -0.87 3.66 10.59
N PHE A 128 -0.92 2.59 9.80
CA PHE A 128 -0.95 2.64 8.35
C PHE A 128 -2.21 1.97 7.81
N PHE A 129 -2.53 2.24 6.55
CA PHE A 129 -3.77 1.80 5.92
C PHE A 129 -3.45 0.98 4.68
N VAL A 130 -4.18 -0.12 4.52
CA VAL A 130 -4.13 -0.99 3.34
C VAL A 130 -5.47 -0.88 2.65
N GLN A 131 -5.46 -0.71 1.33
CA GLN A 131 -6.67 -0.59 0.51
C GLN A 131 -6.69 -1.68 -0.55
N LEU A 132 -7.89 -2.19 -0.84
CA LEU A 132 -8.13 -3.15 -1.91
C LEU A 132 -9.43 -2.81 -2.62
N LYS A 133 -9.40 -2.88 -3.95
CA LYS A 133 -10.58 -2.74 -4.80
C LYS A 133 -10.41 -3.51 -6.10
N GLY A 134 -11.42 -4.29 -6.44
CA GLY A 134 -11.63 -4.91 -7.73
C GLY A 134 -12.35 -3.97 -8.69
N ARG A 135 -12.21 -4.23 -9.99
CA ARG A 135 -13.01 -3.65 -11.05
C ARG A 135 -13.61 -4.77 -11.88
N ASN A 136 -14.93 -4.78 -12.01
CA ASN A 136 -15.72 -5.71 -12.82
C ASN A 136 -15.46 -7.21 -12.57
N ASN A 137 -14.98 -7.60 -11.40
CA ASN A 137 -14.83 -9.00 -11.00
C ASN A 137 -16.18 -9.60 -10.59
N GLY A 138 -16.32 -10.91 -10.79
CA GLY A 138 -17.50 -11.67 -10.42
C GLY A 138 -17.55 -12.05 -8.94
N ALA A 139 -16.38 -12.10 -8.28
CA ALA A 139 -16.26 -12.38 -6.85
C ALA A 139 -15.43 -11.30 -6.12
N ALA A 140 -15.61 -11.23 -4.81
CA ALA A 140 -14.76 -10.44 -3.92
C ALA A 140 -13.30 -10.92 -4.02
N LYS A 141 -12.38 -9.96 -4.10
CA LYS A 141 -10.95 -10.23 -4.17
C LYS A 141 -10.32 -10.07 -2.80
N ALA A 142 -9.24 -10.81 -2.60
CA ALA A 142 -8.38 -10.69 -1.44
C ALA A 142 -7.02 -10.16 -1.87
N GLY A 143 -6.25 -9.65 -0.92
CA GLY A 143 -4.85 -9.37 -1.10
C GLY A 143 -4.10 -9.52 0.20
N PHE A 144 -2.84 -9.85 0.05
CA PHE A 144 -1.91 -10.07 1.15
C PHE A 144 -0.74 -9.14 0.99
N GLY A 145 -0.07 -8.82 2.07
CA GLY A 145 1.15 -8.04 1.97
C GLY A 145 1.98 -8.09 3.23
N ARG A 146 3.18 -7.56 3.09
CA ARG A 146 4.13 -7.47 4.18
C ARG A 146 4.88 -6.15 4.10
N LEU A 147 4.94 -5.48 5.25
CA LEU A 147 5.73 -4.27 5.47
C LEU A 147 6.95 -4.64 6.32
N TRP A 148 8.13 -4.29 5.84
CA TRP A 148 9.35 -4.39 6.63
C TRP A 148 9.82 -3.01 7.05
N GLY A 149 10.20 -2.87 8.30
CA GLY A 149 10.71 -1.62 8.83
C GLY A 149 11.22 -1.75 10.25
N TYR A 150 11.73 -0.66 10.78
CA TYR A 150 12.21 -0.59 12.15
C TYR A 150 11.68 0.67 12.83
N ARG A 151 11.61 0.62 14.15
CA ARG A 151 11.26 1.77 14.96
C ARG A 151 12.49 2.65 15.15
N ALA A 152 12.28 3.95 15.08
CA ALA A 152 13.33 4.93 15.31
C ALA A 152 12.79 6.10 16.12
N ARG A 153 13.70 6.78 16.82
CA ARG A 153 13.40 8.04 17.52
C ARG A 153 13.89 9.22 16.71
N ALA A 154 13.00 10.17 16.44
CA ALA A 154 13.32 11.45 15.82
C ALA A 154 13.60 12.54 16.88
N SER A 155 14.37 13.57 16.52
CA SER A 155 14.43 14.80 17.32
C SER A 155 13.08 15.53 17.25
N ALA A 156 12.75 16.34 18.27
CA ALA A 156 11.44 17.00 18.37
C ALA A 156 11.09 17.84 17.13
N ASP A 157 12.05 18.60 16.59
CA ASP A 157 11.84 19.42 15.39
C ASP A 157 11.57 18.56 14.14
N THR A 158 12.26 17.43 14.02
CA THR A 158 12.06 16.49 12.89
C THR A 158 10.72 15.77 13.02
N PHE A 159 10.37 15.33 14.23
CA PHE A 159 9.09 14.67 14.49
C PHE A 159 7.92 15.61 14.18
N SER A 160 7.98 16.87 14.63
CA SER A 160 6.95 17.87 14.32
C SER A 160 6.80 18.11 12.83
N ALA A 161 7.92 18.18 12.08
CA ALA A 161 7.88 18.35 10.62
C ALA A 161 7.26 17.12 9.92
N LEU A 162 7.58 15.90 10.37
CA LEU A 162 7.02 14.67 9.82
C LEU A 162 5.52 14.55 10.11
N VAL A 163 5.10 14.81 11.36
CA VAL A 163 3.67 14.83 11.72
C VAL A 163 2.92 15.88 10.92
N GLN A 164 3.49 17.07 10.75
CA GLN A 164 2.87 18.11 9.93
C GLN A 164 2.74 17.68 8.46
N GLY A 165 3.75 16.98 7.92
CA GLY A 165 3.70 16.40 6.57
C GLY A 165 2.55 15.39 6.40
N GLU A 166 2.31 14.55 7.40
CA GLU A 166 1.20 13.59 7.42
C GLU A 166 -0.18 14.25 7.55
N VAL A 167 -0.27 15.36 8.30
CA VAL A 167 -1.52 16.14 8.41
C VAL A 167 -1.82 16.90 7.13
N LEU A 168 -0.80 17.37 6.41
CA LEU A 168 -0.96 18.07 5.13
C LEU A 168 -1.25 17.12 3.96
N SER A 169 -0.89 15.83 4.08
CA SER A 169 -1.10 14.81 3.06
C SER A 169 -2.42 14.04 3.22
N SER A 170 -3.25 14.36 4.21
CA SER A 170 -4.56 13.72 4.45
C SER A 170 -5.58 14.01 3.35
#